data_AF-A0A224YDH9-F1
#
_entry.id   AF-A0A224YDH9-F1
#
_cell.length_a   1.000
_cell.length_b   1.000
_cell.length_c   1.000
_cell.angle_alpha   90.00
_cell.angle_beta   90.00
_cell.angle_gamma   90.00
#
_symmetry.space_group_name_H-M   'P 1'
#
loop_
_entity.id
_entity.type
_entity.pdbx_description
1 polymer ?
#
loop_
_entity_poly.entity_id
_entity_poly.type
_entity_poly.pdbx_seq_one_letter_code
_entity_poly.pdbx_strand_id
1 'polypeptide(L)'
;MNWMIVVAAHCLCAMADEKDLKVPYEEDPKHYGEQHIQDMINTNGRIYVKSRSYNVMTKRRCYSIERQYEYGRREWVYTLRYRDPDRPNVLIAFNTTLRIKRTGNHSIENAAVYTFNKGFPGFTHKLMTFQYYYGCMILVVRTDSGKRGCELMQTADTVGTGVPPVCKRLYDRECWGDKVRLYMKRCESLPDYIIPR
;
A
#
# COMPACT_ATOMS: atom_id res chain seq x y z
N MET A 1 -40.07 66.44 6.85
CA MET A 1 -38.63 66.63 7.09
C MET A 1 -38.01 65.26 7.27
N ASN A 2 -37.04 64.92 6.41
CA ASN A 2 -36.54 63.59 6.10
C ASN A 2 -36.18 62.71 7.32
N TRP A 3 -36.63 61.46 7.29
CA TRP A 3 -36.00 60.35 8.02
C TRP A 3 -34.91 59.74 7.13
N MET A 4 -33.66 59.75 7.60
CA MET A 4 -32.59 58.97 6.97
C MET A 4 -32.63 57.54 7.48
N ILE A 5 -32.86 56.58 6.58
CA ILE A 5 -32.63 55.15 6.85
C ILE A 5 -31.17 54.86 6.49
N VAL A 6 -30.37 54.52 7.49
CA VAL A 6 -28.99 54.01 7.30
C VAL A 6 -29.09 52.51 7.03
N VAL A 7 -28.80 52.08 5.80
CA VAL A 7 -28.70 50.66 5.46
C VAL A 7 -27.27 50.20 5.78
N ALA A 8 -27.11 49.49 6.90
CA ALA A 8 -25.86 48.84 7.24
C ALA A 8 -25.69 47.58 6.39
N ALA A 9 -24.90 47.69 5.31
CA ALA A 9 -24.48 46.56 4.48
C ALA A 9 -23.57 45.64 5.30
N HIS A 10 -24.14 44.58 5.86
CA HIS A 10 -23.39 43.52 6.50
C HIS A 10 -22.71 42.67 5.43
N CYS A 11 -21.42 42.93 5.21
CA CYS A 11 -20.56 42.09 4.40
C CYS A 11 -20.32 40.78 5.17
N LEU A 12 -21.17 39.79 4.95
CA LEU A 12 -20.92 38.42 5.41
C LEU A 12 -19.82 37.83 4.53
N CYS A 13 -18.56 38.04 4.93
CA CYS A 13 -17.47 37.22 4.43
C CYS A 13 -17.72 35.79 4.90
N ALA A 14 -18.16 34.92 3.99
CA ALA A 14 -18.14 33.49 4.21
C ALA A 14 -16.66 33.07 4.35
N MET A 15 -16.22 32.88 5.59
CA MET A 15 -14.95 32.23 5.87
C MET A 15 -15.14 30.77 5.42
N ALA A 16 -14.58 30.43 4.26
CA ALA A 16 -14.45 29.04 3.87
C ALA A 16 -13.64 28.34 4.96
N ASP A 17 -14.22 27.32 5.57
CA ASP A 17 -13.56 26.46 6.54
C ASP A 17 -12.40 25.76 5.82
N GLU A 18 -11.20 26.30 5.99
CA GLU A 18 -9.97 25.73 5.46
C GLU A 18 -9.71 24.46 6.27
N LYS A 19 -10.31 23.34 5.82
CA LYS A 19 -9.92 22.01 6.29
C LYS A 19 -8.42 21.90 6.07
N ASP A 20 -7.66 22.01 7.16
CA ASP A 20 -6.24 21.77 7.22
C ASP A 20 -5.98 20.43 6.51
N LEU A 21 -5.54 20.51 5.25
CA LEU A 21 -5.38 19.38 4.36
C LEU A 21 -4.11 18.68 4.81
N LYS A 22 -4.21 17.91 5.91
CA LYS A 22 -3.10 17.16 6.46
C LYS A 22 -2.49 16.33 5.34
N VAL A 23 -1.26 16.67 4.97
CA VAL A 23 -0.51 15.96 3.95
C VAL A 23 -0.45 14.48 4.34
N PRO A 24 -0.82 13.55 3.45
CA PRO A 24 -0.74 12.12 3.76
C PRO A 24 0.70 11.74 4.12
N TYR A 25 0.88 10.80 5.06
CA TYR A 25 2.22 10.37 5.51
C TYR A 25 3.13 9.99 4.35
N GLU A 26 2.60 9.26 3.36
CA GLU A 26 3.30 8.84 2.13
C GLU A 26 3.63 9.98 1.15
N GLU A 27 3.34 11.23 1.50
CA GLU A 27 3.65 12.44 0.74
C GLU A 27 4.24 13.57 1.60
N ASP A 28 4.40 13.36 2.92
CA ASP A 28 4.99 14.34 3.84
C ASP A 28 6.53 14.31 3.76
N PRO A 29 7.19 15.44 3.40
CA PRO A 29 8.64 15.53 3.29
C PRO A 29 9.42 15.08 4.54
N LYS A 30 8.81 15.16 5.73
CA LYS A 30 9.43 14.71 6.99
C LYS A 30 9.70 13.20 7.01
N HIS A 31 9.03 12.44 6.15
CA HIS A 31 9.10 10.98 6.11
C HIS A 31 9.75 10.43 4.85
N TYR A 32 10.23 11.28 3.92
CA TYR A 32 10.81 10.82 2.64
C TYR A 32 11.98 9.85 2.82
N GLY A 33 12.78 9.99 3.88
CA GLY A 33 13.87 9.07 4.18
C GLY A 33 13.43 7.63 4.49
N GLU A 34 12.14 7.40 4.76
CA GLU A 34 11.56 6.07 4.99
C GLU A 34 10.91 5.47 3.72
N GLN A 35 10.87 6.24 2.63
CA GLN A 35 9.98 6.01 1.49
C GLN A 35 10.75 5.67 0.21
N HIS A 36 11.90 5.01 0.36
CA HIS A 36 12.73 4.58 -0.75
C HIS A 36 12.24 3.22 -1.27
N ILE A 37 11.43 3.22 -2.34
CA ILE A 37 10.80 1.97 -2.82
C ILE A 37 11.84 0.94 -3.30
N GLN A 38 13.03 1.39 -3.68
CA GLN A 38 14.12 0.52 -4.10
C GLN A 38 14.59 -0.42 -2.97
N ASP A 39 14.50 0.01 -1.71
CA ASP A 39 14.89 -0.80 -0.56
C ASP A 39 13.95 -2.00 -0.38
N MET A 40 12.64 -1.77 -0.60
CA MET A 40 11.66 -2.86 -0.67
C MET A 40 11.97 -3.80 -1.84
N ILE A 41 12.35 -3.27 -3.00
CA ILE A 41 12.64 -4.09 -4.18
C ILE A 41 13.86 -4.98 -4.00
N ASN A 42 14.88 -4.45 -3.31
CA ASN A 42 16.13 -5.14 -3.03
C ASN A 42 16.02 -6.11 -1.84
N THR A 43 14.86 -6.21 -1.20
CA THR A 43 14.62 -7.21 -0.16
C THR A 43 14.69 -8.61 -0.78
N ASN A 44 15.49 -9.47 -0.17
CA ASN A 44 15.66 -10.85 -0.60
C ASN A 44 14.48 -11.73 -0.13
N GLY A 45 14.08 -12.67 -0.99
CA GLY A 45 13.02 -13.62 -0.71
C GLY A 45 11.62 -13.01 -0.75
N ARG A 46 10.68 -13.73 -0.14
CA ARG A 46 9.25 -13.44 -0.24
C ARG A 46 8.82 -12.41 0.80
N ILE A 47 7.96 -11.49 0.38
CA ILE A 47 7.28 -10.51 1.24
C ILE A 47 5.79 -10.88 1.28
N TYR A 48 5.24 -11.00 2.48
CA TYR A 48 3.86 -11.40 2.71
C TYR A 48 3.00 -10.21 3.14
N VAL A 49 1.79 -10.12 2.60
CA VAL A 49 0.77 -9.19 3.08
C VAL A 49 0.09 -9.80 4.30
N LYS A 50 0.36 -9.20 5.45
CA LYS A 50 -0.16 -9.66 6.74
C LYS A 50 -1.58 -9.17 6.96
N SER A 51 -1.84 -7.91 6.63
CA SER A 51 -3.17 -7.30 6.72
C SER A 51 -3.35 -6.20 5.69
N ARG A 52 -4.60 -5.90 5.32
CA ARG A 52 -4.93 -4.74 4.49
C ARG A 52 -6.25 -4.07 4.92
N SER A 53 -6.43 -2.81 4.55
CA SER A 53 -7.62 -2.00 4.88
C SER A 53 -8.56 -1.71 3.70
N TYR A 54 -8.53 -2.55 2.67
CA TYR A 54 -9.42 -2.47 1.51
C TYR A 54 -9.75 -3.87 1.01
N ASN A 55 -10.83 -4.00 0.21
CA ASN A 55 -11.31 -5.29 -0.27
C ASN A 55 -11.38 -6.34 0.86
N VAL A 56 -11.88 -5.91 2.02
CA VAL A 56 -11.82 -6.65 3.30
C VAL A 56 -12.69 -7.91 3.28
N MET A 57 -13.72 -7.93 2.44
CA MET A 57 -14.61 -9.07 2.23
C MET A 57 -13.98 -10.21 1.42
N THR A 58 -12.71 -10.08 1.00
CA THR A 58 -12.04 -11.15 0.25
C THR A 58 -11.94 -12.44 1.06
N LYS A 59 -12.13 -13.58 0.39
CA LYS A 59 -11.85 -14.91 0.94
C LYS A 59 -10.44 -15.40 0.61
N ARG A 60 -9.73 -14.71 -0.30
CA ARG A 60 -8.34 -15.00 -0.66
C ARG A 60 -7.39 -14.66 0.48
N ARG A 61 -6.32 -15.42 0.61
CA ARG A 61 -5.34 -15.33 1.72
C ARG A 61 -3.93 -15.52 1.18
N CYS A 62 -2.91 -15.46 2.03
CA CYS A 62 -1.53 -15.72 1.63
C CYS A 62 -1.06 -14.85 0.45
N TYR A 63 -1.48 -13.59 0.42
CA TYR A 63 -0.97 -12.65 -0.57
C TYR A 63 0.51 -12.44 -0.32
N SER A 64 1.33 -12.59 -1.36
CA SER A 64 2.77 -12.36 -1.27
C SER A 64 3.37 -11.98 -2.61
N ILE A 65 4.55 -11.37 -2.55
CA ILE A 65 5.32 -10.90 -3.68
C ILE A 65 6.78 -11.31 -3.50
N GLU A 66 7.46 -11.68 -4.59
CA GLU A 66 8.86 -12.10 -4.56
C GLU A 66 9.57 -11.73 -5.87
N ARG A 67 10.71 -11.04 -5.76
CA ARG A 67 11.48 -10.60 -6.93
C ARG A 67 12.09 -11.81 -7.61
N GLN A 68 12.02 -11.84 -8.94
CA GLN A 68 12.69 -12.86 -9.76
C GLN A 68 13.98 -12.29 -10.35
N TYR A 69 13.85 -11.28 -11.21
CA TYR A 69 14.99 -10.66 -11.88
C TYR A 69 14.69 -9.22 -12.27
N GLU A 70 15.75 -8.45 -12.48
CA GLU A 70 15.69 -7.12 -13.09
C GLU A 70 15.44 -7.26 -14.59
N TYR A 71 14.42 -6.54 -15.08
CA TYR A 71 14.03 -6.56 -16.49
C TYR A 71 14.54 -5.31 -17.23
N GLY A 72 14.62 -4.18 -16.52
CA GLY A 72 15.17 -2.93 -17.02
C GLY A 72 15.40 -1.94 -15.90
N ARG A 73 15.85 -0.73 -16.26
CA ARG A 73 16.33 0.30 -15.31
C ARG A 73 15.38 0.63 -14.14
N ARG A 74 14.06 0.46 -14.33
CA ARG A 74 13.02 0.75 -13.33
C ARG A 74 11.95 -0.34 -13.29
N GLU A 75 12.27 -1.53 -13.79
CA GLU A 75 11.32 -2.60 -14.01
C GLU A 75 11.90 -3.95 -13.57
N TRP A 76 11.11 -4.69 -12.79
CA TRP A 76 11.49 -6.00 -12.28
C TRP A 76 10.35 -6.98 -12.50
N VAL A 77 10.71 -8.23 -12.78
CA VAL A 77 9.74 -9.32 -12.79
C VAL A 77 9.58 -9.83 -11.37
N TYR A 78 8.33 -9.90 -10.95
CA TYR A 78 7.90 -10.39 -9.65
C TYR A 78 6.93 -11.54 -9.80
N THR A 79 7.06 -12.54 -8.94
CA THR A 79 6.02 -13.54 -8.75
C THR A 79 5.05 -13.06 -7.69
N LEU A 80 3.80 -12.84 -8.09
CA LEU A 80 2.69 -12.57 -7.18
C LEU A 80 1.97 -13.86 -6.85
N ARG A 81 1.54 -13.99 -5.59
CA ARG A 81 0.85 -15.18 -5.09
C ARG A 81 -0.36 -14.83 -4.26
N TYR A 82 -1.37 -15.69 -4.30
CA TYR A 82 -2.43 -15.75 -3.30
C TYR A 82 -3.00 -17.17 -3.22
N ARG A 83 -3.52 -17.54 -2.05
CA ARG A 83 -4.32 -18.74 -1.85
C ARG A 83 -5.78 -18.42 -2.17
N ASP A 84 -6.35 -19.14 -3.12
CA ASP A 84 -7.77 -19.07 -3.45
C ASP A 84 -8.59 -19.98 -2.51
N PRO A 85 -9.79 -19.58 -2.03
CA PRO A 85 -10.66 -20.47 -1.26
C PRO A 85 -10.98 -21.78 -1.98
N ASP A 86 -11.12 -21.77 -3.32
CA ASP A 86 -11.52 -22.94 -4.11
C ASP A 86 -10.35 -23.91 -4.36
N ARG A 87 -9.12 -23.46 -4.08
CA ARG A 87 -7.89 -24.25 -4.17
C ARG A 87 -7.04 -24.08 -2.90
N PRO A 88 -7.51 -24.58 -1.74
CA PRO A 88 -6.94 -24.23 -0.45
C PRO A 88 -5.53 -24.79 -0.18
N ASN A 89 -5.07 -25.74 -1.00
CA ASN A 89 -3.82 -26.47 -0.81
C ASN A 89 -2.67 -25.97 -1.72
N VAL A 90 -2.89 -24.91 -2.50
CA VAL A 90 -1.86 -24.30 -3.35
C VAL A 90 -1.91 -22.78 -3.28
N LEU A 91 -0.82 -22.13 -3.69
CA LEU A 91 -0.79 -20.71 -3.99
C LEU A 91 -0.96 -20.53 -5.50
N ILE A 92 -1.96 -19.77 -5.92
CA ILE A 92 -2.05 -19.29 -7.29
C ILE A 92 -0.91 -18.29 -7.49
N ALA A 93 0.05 -18.63 -8.34
CA ALA A 93 1.25 -17.86 -8.59
C ALA A 93 1.33 -17.42 -10.06
N PHE A 94 1.81 -16.21 -10.33
CA PHE A 94 2.06 -15.74 -11.69
C PHE A 94 3.08 -14.60 -11.69
N ASN A 95 3.77 -14.45 -12.81
CA ASN A 95 4.72 -13.36 -12.98
C ASN A 95 4.03 -12.09 -13.47
N THR A 96 4.54 -10.94 -13.03
CA THR A 96 4.15 -9.62 -13.50
C THR A 96 5.33 -8.67 -13.43
N THR A 97 5.29 -7.60 -14.24
CA THR A 97 6.27 -6.53 -14.17
C THR A 97 5.83 -5.51 -13.12
N LEU A 98 6.70 -5.28 -12.14
CA LEU A 98 6.61 -4.17 -11.20
C LEU A 98 7.46 -3.02 -11.75
N ARG A 99 6.85 -1.84 -11.88
CA ARG A 99 7.55 -0.62 -12.31
C ARG A 99 7.58 0.43 -11.21
N ILE A 100 8.74 0.98 -10.90
CA ILE A 100 8.84 2.07 -9.94
C ILE A 100 8.55 3.43 -10.56
N LYS A 101 8.03 4.34 -9.75
CA LYS A 101 7.85 5.74 -10.11
C LYS A 101 7.89 6.64 -8.89
N ARG A 102 7.95 7.92 -9.18
CA ARG A 102 7.88 9.04 -8.24
C ARG A 102 6.46 9.56 -8.14
N THR A 103 6.01 9.91 -6.94
CA THR A 103 4.71 10.57 -6.71
C THR A 103 4.87 11.84 -5.87
N GLY A 104 3.90 12.75 -6.00
CA GLY A 104 3.90 14.03 -5.29
C GLY A 104 5.20 14.82 -5.53
N ASN A 105 5.77 15.33 -4.43
CA ASN A 105 6.97 16.19 -4.44
C ASN A 105 8.26 15.43 -4.11
N HIS A 106 8.25 14.10 -4.15
CA HIS A 106 9.46 13.31 -3.95
C HIS A 106 10.54 13.66 -4.99
N SER A 107 11.80 13.60 -4.58
CA SER A 107 12.97 13.74 -5.46
C SER A 107 13.38 12.40 -6.09
N ILE A 108 13.06 11.28 -5.43
CA ILE A 108 13.37 9.90 -5.83
C ILE A 108 12.11 9.04 -5.85
N GLU A 109 12.19 7.84 -6.43
CA GLU A 109 11.06 6.91 -6.53
C GLU A 109 10.61 6.39 -5.16
N ASN A 110 9.31 6.52 -4.89
CA ASN A 110 8.66 6.13 -3.64
C ASN A 110 7.48 5.18 -3.86
N ALA A 111 7.16 4.83 -5.11
CA ALA A 111 6.00 4.03 -5.44
C ALA A 111 6.31 2.95 -6.46
N ALA A 112 5.52 1.89 -6.43
CA ALA A 112 5.53 0.78 -7.38
C ALA A 112 4.17 0.66 -8.07
N VAL A 113 4.16 0.22 -9.33
CA VAL A 113 2.97 -0.05 -10.12
C VAL A 113 2.95 -1.53 -10.50
N TYR A 114 1.94 -2.25 -10.03
CA TYR A 114 1.69 -3.66 -10.35
C TYR A 114 0.21 -4.02 -10.10
N THR A 115 -0.24 -5.19 -10.57
CA THR A 115 -1.61 -5.68 -10.33
C THR A 115 -1.67 -7.19 -10.18
N PHE A 116 -2.60 -7.65 -9.35
CA PHE A 116 -2.96 -9.06 -9.28
C PHE A 116 -3.89 -9.49 -10.44
N ASN A 117 -4.51 -8.55 -11.15
CA ASN A 117 -5.49 -8.81 -12.20
C ASN A 117 -4.86 -8.69 -13.59
N LYS A 118 -4.82 -9.79 -14.35
CA LYS A 118 -4.25 -9.80 -15.71
C LYS A 118 -5.04 -8.85 -16.61
N GLY A 119 -4.35 -8.01 -17.39
CA GLY A 119 -5.00 -7.10 -18.36
C GLY A 119 -5.59 -5.82 -17.76
N PHE A 120 -5.41 -5.56 -16.46
CA PHE A 120 -5.84 -4.32 -15.82
C PHE A 120 -4.66 -3.35 -15.64
N PRO A 121 -4.90 -2.02 -15.69
CA PRO A 121 -3.86 -1.06 -15.32
C PRO A 121 -3.38 -1.35 -13.90
N GLY A 122 -2.06 -1.40 -13.71
CA GLY A 122 -1.44 -1.58 -12.41
C GLY A 122 -1.89 -0.52 -11.41
N PHE A 123 -2.17 -0.90 -10.17
CA PHE A 123 -2.41 0.08 -9.12
C PHE A 123 -1.08 0.69 -8.68
N THR A 124 -1.11 1.99 -8.38
CA THR A 124 0.04 2.65 -7.74
C THR A 124 0.01 2.35 -6.25
N HIS A 125 1.05 1.67 -5.78
CA HIS A 125 1.31 1.39 -4.38
C HIS A 125 2.46 2.29 -3.93
N LYS A 126 2.16 3.29 -3.10
CA LYS A 126 3.14 4.23 -2.54
C LYS A 126 3.70 3.66 -1.26
N LEU A 127 5.00 3.76 -1.03
CA LEU A 127 5.63 3.37 0.22
C LEU A 127 5.33 4.42 1.28
N MET A 128 4.64 4.01 2.35
CA MET A 128 4.46 4.86 3.53
C MET A 128 5.70 4.79 4.42
N THR A 129 6.19 3.58 4.68
CA THR A 129 7.42 3.34 5.45
C THR A 129 7.98 1.98 5.07
N PHE A 130 9.31 1.87 5.08
CA PHE A 130 10.01 0.59 5.17
C PHE A 130 10.97 0.58 6.35
N GLN A 131 10.75 -0.37 7.24
CA GLN A 131 11.55 -0.57 8.45
C GLN A 131 12.45 -1.79 8.23
N TYR A 132 13.56 -1.58 7.52
CA TYR A 132 14.46 -2.65 7.04
C TYR A 132 14.87 -3.64 8.16
N TYR A 133 15.38 -3.14 9.28
CA TYR A 133 15.83 -3.97 10.42
C TYR A 133 14.73 -4.82 11.05
N TYR A 134 13.47 -4.41 10.90
CA TYR A 134 12.32 -5.09 11.46
C TYR A 134 11.55 -5.92 10.42
N GLY A 135 12.01 -5.91 9.16
CA GLY A 135 11.37 -6.63 8.07
C GLY A 135 9.91 -6.26 7.85
N CYS A 136 9.48 -5.03 8.14
CA CYS A 136 8.09 -4.59 8.01
C CYS A 136 7.96 -3.35 7.15
N MET A 137 6.88 -3.29 6.37
CA MET A 137 6.62 -2.18 5.44
C MET A 137 5.12 -1.95 5.29
N ILE A 138 4.76 -0.73 4.94
CA ILE A 138 3.37 -0.34 4.69
C ILE A 138 3.29 0.32 3.32
N LEU A 139 2.45 -0.24 2.44
CA LEU A 139 2.09 0.41 1.18
C LEU A 139 0.71 1.06 1.28
N VAL A 140 0.54 2.15 0.56
CA VAL A 140 -0.74 2.83 0.36
C VAL A 140 -1.17 2.68 -1.09
N VAL A 141 -2.41 2.29 -1.29
CA VAL A 141 -3.02 2.14 -2.62
C VAL A 141 -4.30 2.96 -2.70
N ARG A 142 -4.64 3.44 -3.89
CA ARG A 142 -6.00 3.89 -4.20
C ARG A 142 -6.72 2.79 -4.95
N THR A 143 -7.84 2.34 -4.41
CA THR A 143 -8.70 1.33 -5.05
C THR A 143 -9.36 1.89 -6.32
N ASP A 144 -9.99 1.02 -7.11
CA ASP A 144 -10.78 1.43 -8.29
C ASP A 144 -11.84 2.50 -7.95
N SER A 145 -12.41 2.43 -6.75
CA SER A 145 -13.36 3.41 -6.21
C SER A 145 -12.72 4.72 -5.69
N GLY A 146 -11.42 4.92 -5.91
CA GLY A 146 -10.67 6.08 -5.44
C GLY A 146 -10.38 6.08 -3.93
N LYS A 147 -10.86 5.09 -3.18
CA LYS A 147 -10.66 5.01 -1.73
C LYS A 147 -9.21 4.67 -1.40
N ARG A 148 -8.68 5.32 -0.37
CA ARG A 148 -7.35 5.03 0.17
C ARG A 148 -7.41 3.73 0.98
N GLY A 149 -6.50 2.82 0.69
CA GLY A 149 -6.29 1.58 1.43
C GLY A 149 -4.81 1.38 1.74
N CYS A 150 -4.51 0.54 2.71
CA CYS A 150 -3.14 0.19 3.06
C CYS A 150 -2.91 -1.32 3.03
N GLU A 151 -1.67 -1.73 2.76
CA GLU A 151 -1.17 -3.09 2.95
C GLU A 151 -0.04 -3.08 3.97
N LEU A 152 -0.22 -3.79 5.08
CA LEU A 152 0.85 -4.07 6.04
C LEU A 152 1.52 -5.38 5.65
N MET A 153 2.82 -5.31 5.40
CA MET A 153 3.61 -6.44 4.93
C MET A 153 4.79 -6.74 5.84
N GLN A 154 5.23 -7.99 5.78
CA GLN A 154 6.45 -8.45 6.43
C GLN A 154 7.23 -9.40 5.53
N THR A 155 8.55 -9.40 5.68
CA THR A 155 9.48 -10.33 5.04
C THR A 155 9.29 -11.76 5.57
N ALA A 156 9.69 -12.76 4.81
CA ALA A 156 9.50 -14.18 5.16
C ALA A 156 10.12 -14.57 6.51
N ASP A 157 11.27 -13.99 6.85
CA ASP A 157 11.97 -14.20 8.13
C ASP A 157 11.22 -13.62 9.34
N THR A 158 10.42 -12.56 9.16
CA THR A 158 9.73 -11.89 10.28
C THR A 158 8.23 -12.15 10.32
N VAL A 159 7.61 -12.61 9.22
CA VAL A 159 6.15 -12.73 9.10
C VAL A 159 5.53 -13.70 10.12
N GLY A 160 6.26 -14.73 10.54
CA GLY A 160 5.81 -15.70 11.56
C GLY A 160 5.69 -15.12 12.97
N THR A 161 6.27 -13.95 13.23
CA THR A 161 6.25 -13.28 14.55
C THR A 161 5.14 -12.21 14.64
N GLY A 162 5.09 -11.41 15.71
CA GLY A 162 4.19 -10.26 15.77
C GLY A 162 4.56 -9.16 14.76
N VAL A 163 3.62 -8.25 14.47
CA VAL A 163 3.97 -7.03 13.73
C VAL A 163 4.84 -6.15 14.64
N PRO A 164 6.03 -5.70 14.20
CA PRO A 164 6.88 -4.81 14.98
C PRO A 164 6.12 -3.56 15.45
N PRO A 165 6.31 -3.09 16.70
CA PRO A 165 5.53 -1.98 17.25
C PRO A 165 5.57 -0.69 16.42
N VAL A 166 6.70 -0.41 15.77
CA VAL A 166 6.86 0.76 14.89
C VAL A 166 5.87 0.73 13.71
N CYS A 167 5.83 -0.38 12.95
CA CYS A 167 4.88 -0.55 11.86
C CYS A 167 3.45 -0.70 12.36
N LYS A 168 3.23 -1.40 13.48
CA LYS A 168 1.88 -1.59 14.03
C LYS A 168 1.24 -0.26 14.39
N ARG A 169 1.94 0.60 15.14
CA ARG A 169 1.42 1.92 15.54
C ARG A 169 1.13 2.80 14.32
N LEU A 170 2.02 2.79 13.34
CA LEU A 170 1.82 3.57 12.12
C LEU A 170 0.63 3.06 11.31
N TYR A 171 0.51 1.75 11.13
CA TYR A 171 -0.62 1.12 10.44
C TYR A 171 -1.95 1.37 11.16
N ASP A 172 -1.96 1.40 12.48
CA ASP A 172 -3.17 1.69 13.26
C ASP A 172 -3.58 3.16 13.17
N ARG A 173 -2.60 4.07 13.12
CA ARG A 173 -2.85 5.52 13.05
C ARG A 173 -3.21 6.01 11.65
N GLU A 174 -2.51 5.53 10.62
CA GLU A 174 -2.62 6.08 9.26
C GLU A 174 -3.54 5.26 8.34
N CYS A 175 -3.92 4.03 8.73
CA CYS A 175 -4.74 3.15 7.89
C CYS A 175 -6.08 2.87 8.55
N TRP A 176 -7.04 3.74 8.22
CA TRP A 176 -8.39 3.72 8.78
C TRP A 176 -9.31 2.69 8.12
N GLY A 177 -10.44 2.46 8.77
CA GLY A 177 -11.48 1.53 8.33
C GLY A 177 -11.21 0.09 8.73
N ASP A 178 -12.08 -0.80 8.25
CA ASP A 178 -11.98 -2.23 8.52
C ASP A 178 -10.68 -2.81 7.96
N LYS A 179 -10.14 -3.78 8.68
CA LYS A 179 -8.91 -4.48 8.32
C LYS A 179 -9.18 -5.97 8.21
N VAL A 180 -8.57 -6.62 7.22
CA VAL A 180 -8.60 -8.08 7.07
C VAL A 180 -7.21 -8.65 7.29
N ARG A 181 -7.12 -9.73 8.06
CA ARG A 181 -5.88 -10.53 8.17
C ARG A 181 -5.78 -11.48 6.98
N LEU A 182 -4.68 -11.38 6.24
CA LEU A 182 -4.46 -12.14 5.01
C LEU A 182 -3.44 -13.27 5.18
N TYR A 183 -2.44 -13.08 6.02
CA TYR A 183 -1.45 -14.11 6.34
C TYR A 183 -1.98 -15.12 7.37
N MET A 184 -1.54 -16.36 7.20
CA MET A 184 -1.69 -17.47 8.13
C MET A 184 -0.37 -18.26 8.14
N LYS A 185 -0.04 -18.93 9.25
CA LYS A 185 1.22 -19.68 9.37
C LYS A 185 1.45 -20.68 8.23
N ARG A 186 0.40 -21.34 7.75
CA ARG A 186 0.49 -22.29 6.62
C ARG A 186 0.84 -21.65 5.27
N CYS A 187 0.82 -20.33 5.13
CA CYS A 187 1.09 -19.67 3.85
C CYS A 187 2.52 -19.95 3.34
N GLU A 188 3.47 -20.20 4.25
CA GLU A 188 4.87 -20.48 3.92
C GLU A 188 5.07 -21.91 3.38
N SER A 189 4.21 -22.85 3.74
CA SER A 189 4.33 -24.26 3.36
C SER A 189 3.50 -24.65 2.14
N LEU A 190 2.69 -23.73 1.60
CA LEU A 190 1.84 -24.03 0.43
C LEU A 190 2.67 -23.99 -0.86
N PRO A 191 2.58 -25.02 -1.71
CA PRO A 191 3.27 -25.03 -3.00
C PRO A 191 2.62 -24.07 -4.00
N ASP A 192 3.42 -23.59 -4.96
CA ASP A 192 2.95 -22.74 -6.03
C ASP A 192 2.26 -23.57 -7.15
N TYR A 193 1.10 -23.10 -7.58
CA TYR A 193 0.47 -23.46 -8.85
C TYR A 193 0.63 -22.28 -9.80
N ILE A 194 1.61 -22.40 -10.71
CA ILE A 194 2.00 -21.32 -11.62
C ILE A 194 0.99 -21.22 -12.78
N ILE A 195 0.42 -20.04 -12.95
CA ILE A 195 -0.42 -19.69 -14.10
C ILE A 195 0.43 -18.92 -15.11
N PRO A 196 0.63 -19.45 -16.33
CA PRO A 196 1.23 -18.69 -17.41
C PRO A 196 0.39 -17.45 -17.72
N ARG A 197 1.01 -16.28 -17.74
CA ARG A 197 0.35 -15.03 -18.12
C ARG A 197 0.93 -14.48 -19.40
#